data_AF-A0A2B7ZUQ4-F1
#
_entry.id   AF-A0A2B7ZUQ4-F1
#
_cell.length_a   1.000
_cell.length_b   1.000
_cell.length_c   1.000
_cell.angle_alpha   90.00
_cell.angle_beta   90.00
_cell.angle_gamma   90.00
#
_symmetry.space_group_name_H-M   'P 1'
#
loop_
_entity.id
_entity.type
_entity.pdbx_description
1 polymer ?
#
loop_
_entity_poly.entity_id
_entity_poly.type
_entity_poly.pdbx_seq_one_letter_code
_entity_poly.pdbx_strand_id
1 'polypeptide(L)'
;MGIGLEIVKVLKNHFPTWLERLESLTDPRARRDYSMAEIVMAAIALFLFKEGSRNALNNELKQEEFLGNYQRLFGVRAPHMDTVEKVMRLLHPDEQEELKAK
;
A
#
# COMPACT_ATOMS: atom_id res chain seq x y z
N MET A 1 -21.32 13.38 6.51
CA MET A 1 -20.42 12.71 5.53
C MET A 1 -19.08 12.53 6.23
N GLY A 2 -18.62 11.29 6.41
CA GLY A 2 -17.43 10.99 7.20
C GLY A 2 -16.14 11.36 6.46
N ILE A 3 -15.14 11.85 7.21
CA ILE A 3 -13.82 12.31 6.73
C ILE A 3 -13.15 11.32 5.76
N GLY A 4 -13.36 10.00 5.95
CA GLY A 4 -12.81 8.97 5.06
C GLY A 4 -13.26 9.09 3.59
N LEU A 5 -14.49 9.55 3.33
CA LEU A 5 -14.99 9.75 1.96
C LEU A 5 -14.29 10.93 1.26
N GLU A 6 -13.92 11.96 2.02
CA GLU A 6 -13.20 13.11 1.48
C GLU A 6 -11.77 12.73 1.09
N ILE A 7 -11.09 11.93 1.91
CA ILE A 7 -9.74 11.42 1.60
C ILE A 7 -9.76 10.61 0.30
N VAL A 8 -10.70 9.68 0.15
CA VAL A 8 -10.84 8.88 -1.08
C VAL A 8 -11.07 9.77 -2.29
N LYS A 9 -11.93 10.80 -2.15
CA LYS A 9 -12.22 11.75 -3.22
C LYS A 9 -10.99 12.56 -3.60
N VAL A 10 -10.22 13.04 -2.63
CA VAL A 10 -8.96 13.77 -2.85
C VAL A 10 -7.94 12.87 -3.57
N LEU A 11 -7.73 11.64 -3.09
CA LEU A 11 -6.80 10.70 -3.72
C LEU A 11 -7.17 10.43 -5.18
N LYS A 12 -8.46 10.17 -5.47
CA LYS A 12 -8.92 9.93 -6.84
C LYS A 12 -8.81 11.16 -7.74
N ASN A 13 -9.06 12.36 -7.20
CA ASN A 13 -9.01 13.59 -7.99
C ASN A 13 -7.57 14.03 -8.29
N HIS A 14 -6.68 13.94 -7.31
CA HIS A 14 -5.30 14.41 -7.44
C HIS A 14 -4.36 13.36 -8.01
N PHE A 15 -4.66 12.08 -7.78
CA PHE A 15 -3.82 10.97 -8.21
C PHE A 15 -4.65 9.90 -8.93
N PRO A 16 -5.34 10.21 -10.04
CA PRO A 16 -6.32 9.29 -10.64
C PRO A 16 -5.76 7.93 -11.07
N THR A 17 -4.48 7.87 -11.44
CA THR A 17 -3.81 6.65 -11.96
C THR A 17 -2.79 6.07 -10.98
N TRP A 18 -2.87 6.43 -9.69
CA TRP A 18 -1.84 6.06 -8.72
C TRP A 18 -1.68 4.56 -8.54
N LEU A 19 -2.78 3.80 -8.44
CA LEU A 19 -2.74 2.34 -8.33
C LEU A 19 -2.09 1.70 -9.56
N GLU A 20 -2.37 2.21 -10.76
CA GLU A 20 -1.76 1.72 -12.00
C GLU A 20 -0.25 1.94 -11.99
N ARG A 21 0.22 3.07 -11.47
CA ARG A 21 1.66 3.35 -11.30
C ARG A 21 2.33 2.44 -10.28
N LEU A 22 1.64 2.11 -9.18
CA LEU A 22 2.17 1.14 -8.22
C LEU A 22 2.20 -0.28 -8.80
N GLU A 23 1.23 -0.61 -9.64
CA GLU A 23 1.14 -1.91 -10.30
C GLU A 23 2.21 -2.10 -11.38
N SER A 24 2.67 -1.03 -12.02
CA SER A 24 3.67 -1.10 -13.09
C SER A 24 5.09 -1.44 -12.62
N LEU A 25 5.32 -1.53 -11.31
CA LEU A 25 6.62 -1.91 -10.77
C LEU A 25 6.95 -3.37 -11.08
N THR A 26 8.25 -3.65 -11.24
CA THR A 26 8.71 -5.02 -11.39
C THR A 26 8.35 -5.84 -10.14
N ASP A 27 7.67 -6.97 -10.35
CA ASP A 27 7.37 -7.93 -9.29
C ASP A 27 8.46 -9.01 -9.22
N PRO A 28 9.36 -8.99 -8.22
CA PRO A 28 10.44 -9.96 -8.10
C PRO A 28 9.97 -11.33 -7.61
N ARG A 29 8.68 -11.51 -7.27
CA ARG A 29 8.17 -12.74 -6.68
C ARG A 29 7.82 -13.78 -7.73
N ALA A 30 8.17 -15.04 -7.43
CA ALA A 30 7.73 -16.19 -8.22
C ALA A 30 6.26 -16.58 -7.99
N ARG A 31 5.69 -16.28 -6.81
CA ARG A 31 4.28 -16.52 -6.47
C ARG A 31 3.62 -15.21 -6.04
N ARG A 32 2.40 -14.96 -6.52
CA ARG A 32 1.73 -13.67 -6.43
C ARG A 32 0.33 -13.82 -5.83
N ASP A 33 0.24 -13.76 -4.51
CA ASP A 33 -1.05 -13.73 -3.80
C ASP A 33 -1.65 -12.31 -3.73
N TYR A 34 -0.77 -11.31 -3.89
CA TYR A 34 -1.08 -9.89 -3.87
C TYR A 34 -0.43 -9.22 -5.08
N SER A 35 -1.11 -8.24 -5.65
CA SER A 35 -0.62 -7.35 -6.71
C SER A 35 0.52 -6.44 -6.22
N MET A 36 1.26 -5.80 -7.13
CA MET A 36 2.32 -4.85 -6.72
C MET A 36 1.71 -3.59 -6.09
N ALA A 37 0.56 -3.14 -6.58
CA ALA A 37 -0.20 -2.06 -5.96
C ALA A 37 -0.58 -2.35 -4.50
N GLU A 38 -1.03 -3.58 -4.21
CA GLU A 38 -1.34 -4.03 -2.84
C GLU A 38 -0.09 -4.03 -1.94
N ILE A 39 1.04 -4.52 -2.44
CA ILE A 39 2.30 -4.56 -1.70
C ILE A 39 2.81 -3.15 -1.37
N VAL A 40 2.90 -2.30 -2.39
CA VAL A 40 3.52 -0.98 -2.24
C VAL A 40 2.60 -0.06 -1.45
N MET A 41 1.27 -0.20 -1.61
CA MET A 41 0.36 0.58 -0.79
C MET A 41 0.44 0.19 0.69
N ALA A 42 0.62 -1.09 1.03
CA ALA A 42 0.83 -1.47 2.43
C ALA A 42 2.14 -0.92 3.00
N ALA A 43 3.21 -0.85 2.19
CA ALA A 43 4.47 -0.19 2.59
C ALA A 43 4.27 1.31 2.89
N ILE A 44 3.52 2.01 2.03
CA ILE A 44 3.17 3.42 2.23
C ILE A 44 2.23 3.59 3.44
N ALA A 45 1.26 2.69 3.63
CA ALA A 45 0.33 2.74 4.75
C ALA A 45 1.03 2.62 6.11
N LEU A 46 2.09 1.79 6.20
CA LEU A 46 2.95 1.73 7.39
C LEU A 46 3.49 3.12 7.76
N PHE A 47 3.89 3.90 6.77
CA PHE A 47 4.36 5.28 6.97
C PHE A 47 3.21 6.25 7.26
N LEU A 48 2.10 6.17 6.52
CA LEU A 48 0.95 7.07 6.68
C LEU A 48 0.30 6.97 8.06
N PHE A 49 0.15 5.76 8.58
CA PHE A 49 -0.41 5.52 9.91
C PHE A 49 0.61 5.71 11.04
N LYS A 50 1.87 5.99 10.70
CA LYS A 50 2.98 6.17 11.65
C LYS A 50 3.15 4.95 12.57
N GLU A 51 2.91 3.77 12.01
CA GLU A 51 3.09 2.52 12.73
C GLU A 51 4.58 2.29 13.01
N GLY A 52 4.91 2.10 14.29
CA GLY A 52 6.30 1.97 14.72
C GLY A 52 6.99 0.68 14.25
N SER A 53 6.23 -0.29 13.74
CA SER A 53 6.78 -1.52 13.19
C SER A 53 5.80 -2.25 12.26
N ARG A 54 6.36 -3.15 11.44
CA ARG A 54 5.59 -4.10 10.62
C ARG A 54 4.65 -4.97 11.44
N ASN A 55 5.08 -5.38 12.64
CA ASN A 55 4.26 -6.16 13.56
C ASN A 55 3.08 -5.36 14.12
N ALA A 56 3.27 -4.08 14.38
CA ALA A 56 2.19 -3.21 14.84
C ALA A 56 1.09 -3.10 13.78
N LEU A 57 1.46 -2.80 12.52
CA LEU A 57 0.51 -2.78 11.42
C LEU A 57 -0.17 -4.14 11.18
N ASN A 58 0.57 -5.26 11.26
CA ASN A 58 -0.04 -6.59 11.17
C ASN A 58 -1.08 -6.85 12.27
N ASN A 59 -0.94 -6.25 13.45
CA ASN A 59 -1.92 -6.39 14.53
C ASN A 59 -3.16 -5.52 14.28
N GLU A 60 -2.98 -4.29 13.77
CA GLU A 60 -4.08 -3.44 13.34
C GLU A 60 -4.90 -4.11 12.23
N LEU A 61 -4.23 -4.71 11.24
CA LEU A 61 -4.89 -5.41 10.12
C LEU A 61 -5.72 -6.64 10.53
N LYS A 62 -5.56 -7.15 11.76
CA LYS A 62 -6.42 -8.23 12.31
C LYS A 62 -7.76 -7.69 12.80
N GLN A 63 -7.87 -6.38 13.06
CA GLN A 63 -9.12 -5.76 13.48
C GLN A 63 -9.99 -5.52 12.24
N GLU A 64 -11.18 -6.11 12.21
CA GLU A 64 -12.09 -6.03 11.06
C GLU A 64 -12.44 -4.59 10.69
N GLU A 65 -12.60 -3.71 11.69
CA GLU A 65 -12.89 -2.30 11.49
C GLU A 65 -11.74 -1.57 10.79
N PHE A 66 -10.51 -1.82 11.24
CA PHE A 66 -9.32 -1.23 10.64
C PHE A 66 -9.12 -1.72 9.21
N LEU A 67 -9.23 -3.04 8.99
CA LEU A 67 -9.11 -3.64 7.66
C LEU A 67 -10.20 -3.12 6.71
N GLY A 68 -11.44 -2.99 7.19
CA GLY A 68 -12.55 -2.42 6.42
C GLY A 68 -12.30 -0.96 6.05
N ASN A 69 -11.72 -0.17 6.95
CA ASN A 69 -11.35 1.23 6.66
C ASN A 69 -10.18 1.31 5.68
N TYR A 70 -9.15 0.48 5.83
CA TYR A 70 -8.03 0.37 4.90
C TYR A 70 -8.52 0.11 3.47
N GLN A 71 -9.39 -0.90 3.30
CA GLN A 71 -9.93 -1.27 2.00
C GLN A 71 -10.81 -0.16 1.40
N ARG A 72 -11.61 0.53 2.22
CA ARG A 72 -12.41 1.68 1.76
C ARG A 72 -11.55 2.88 1.35
N LEU A 73 -10.47 3.15 2.07
CA LEU A 73 -9.58 4.29 1.82
C LEU A 73 -8.71 4.08 0.58
N PHE A 74 -8.09 2.91 0.46
CA PHE A 74 -7.08 2.66 -0.57
C PHE A 74 -7.59 1.80 -1.73
N GLY A 75 -8.73 1.13 -1.58
CA GLY A 75 -9.33 0.31 -2.64
C GLY A 75 -8.57 -0.99 -2.94
N VAL A 76 -7.64 -1.40 -2.07
CA VAL A 76 -6.79 -2.59 -2.25
C VAL A 76 -6.77 -3.43 -0.98
N ARG A 77 -6.42 -4.73 -1.10
CA ARG A 77 -6.26 -5.60 0.08
C ARG A 77 -4.96 -5.26 0.81
N ALA A 78 -4.93 -5.57 2.10
CA ALA A 78 -3.74 -5.39 2.93
C ALA A 78 -2.96 -6.71 3.03
N PRO A 79 -1.79 -6.85 2.38
CA PRO A 79 -0.90 -8.00 2.56
C PRO A 79 -0.27 -8.03 3.96
N HIS A 80 0.20 -9.22 4.35
CA HIS A 80 1.05 -9.36 5.53
C HIS A 80 2.38 -8.63 5.35
N MET A 81 2.82 -7.88 6.37
CA MET A 81 3.99 -6.99 6.25
C MET A 81 5.33 -7.71 6.06
N ASP A 82 5.40 -9.02 6.29
CA ASP A 82 6.58 -9.82 5.91
C ASP A 82 6.67 -10.04 4.39
N THR A 83 5.52 -10.18 3.72
CA THR A 83 5.49 -10.24 2.25
C THR A 83 5.93 -8.89 1.68
N VAL A 84 5.44 -7.80 2.28
CA VAL A 84 5.81 -6.44 1.91
C VAL A 84 7.32 -6.22 2.07
N GLU A 85 7.88 -6.54 3.24
CA GLU A 85 9.32 -6.38 3.48
C GLU A 85 10.17 -7.13 2.44
N LYS A 86 9.83 -8.39 2.15
CA LYS A 86 10.58 -9.20 1.18
C LYS A 86 10.59 -8.55 -0.20
N VAL A 87 9.46 -8.02 -0.66
CA VAL A 87 9.37 -7.34 -1.97
C VAL A 87 10.13 -6.02 -1.94
N MET A 88 9.94 -5.19 -0.92
CA MET A 88 10.62 -3.90 -0.82
C MET A 88 12.14 -4.01 -0.71
N ARG A 89 12.68 -5.10 -0.16
CA ARG A 89 14.13 -5.39 -0.15
C ARG A 89 14.67 -5.80 -1.52
N LEU A 90 13.83 -6.30 -2.41
CA LEU A 90 14.21 -6.79 -3.73
C LEU A 90 13.93 -5.78 -4.85
N LEU A 91 13.07 -4.78 -4.58
CA LEU A 91 12.84 -3.64 -5.46
C LEU A 91 14.15 -2.85 -5.65
N HIS A 92 14.55 -2.68 -6.90
CA HIS A 92 15.80 -1.98 -7.23
C HIS A 92 15.69 -0.51 -6.79
N PRO A 93 16.75 0.10 -6.23
CA PRO A 93 16.72 1.51 -5.80
C PRO A 93 16.25 2.47 -6.90
N ASP A 94 16.64 2.21 -8.15
CA ASP A 94 16.26 3.04 -9.31
C ASP A 94 14.75 3.06 -9.55
N GLU A 95 14.06 1.93 -9.37
CA GLU A 95 12.59 1.86 -9.50
C GLU A 95 11.88 2.63 -8.37
N GLN A 96 12.49 2.68 -7.18
CA GLN A 96 11.98 3.48 -6.07
C GLN A 96 12.14 4.99 -6.32
N GLU A 97 13.14 5.38 -7.10
CA GLU A 97 13.39 6.77 -7.49
C GLU A 97 12.44 7.23 -8.59
N GLU A 98 12.12 6.37 -9.56
CA GLU A 98 11.10 6.63 -10.59
C GLU A 98 9.70 6.85 -10.00
N LEU A 99 9.36 6.15 -8.91
CA LEU A 99 8.11 6.41 -8.17
C LEU A 99 8.06 7.81 -7.57
N LYS A 100 9.21 8.35 -7.13
CA LYS A 100 9.34 9.69 -6.55
C LYS A 100 9.44 10.78 -7.62
N ALA A 101 9.92 10.44 -8.81
CA ALA A 101 10.10 11.37 -9.92
C ALA A 101 8.75 11.71 -10.60
N LYS A 102 7.92 12.51 -9.93
CA LYS A 102 6.96 13.47 -10.51
C LYS A 102 6.27 14.27 -9.43
#